data_AF-A0A8T9Q5R5-F1
#
_entry.id   AF-A0A8T9Q5R5-F1
#
_cell.length_a   1.000
_cell.length_b   1.000
_cell.length_c   1.000
_cell.angle_alpha   90.00
_cell.angle_beta   90.00
_cell.angle_gamma   90.00
#
_symmetry.space_group_name_H-M   'P 1'
#
loop_
_entity.id
_entity.type
_entity.pdbx_description
1 polymer ?
#
loop_
_entity_poly.entity_id
_entity_poly.type
_entity_poly.pdbx_seq_one_letter_code
_entity_poly.pdbx_strand_id
1 'polypeptide(L)'
;MSSEEPSYRKEFTYGINFNTRGGLIGGVAVRSTRVLDEKWSRFWGVEGVEVKHPKEQRVLNQNSGGSFVFGKSNYLFVLRPSYGMQRVIFRKAPESGVQVNALVGAGPSIGLLMPYYIYYDYTVRENRPGAPVQEDIRSEQYDPVINSADSRILDRAPIFSGANQTKARIGGTCAGP
;
A
#
# COMPACT_ATOMS: atom_id res chain seq x y z
N MET A 1 -6.33 50.21 -9.63
CA MET A 1 -5.94 48.84 -10.00
C MET A 1 -6.21 47.92 -8.83
N SER A 2 -7.20 47.03 -8.94
CA SER A 2 -7.44 45.96 -7.97
C SER A 2 -6.47 44.83 -8.31
N SER A 3 -5.40 44.67 -7.54
CA SER A 3 -4.56 43.48 -7.62
C SER A 3 -5.38 42.29 -7.11
N GLU A 4 -5.91 41.50 -8.04
CA GLU A 4 -6.46 40.17 -7.74
C GLU A 4 -5.32 39.27 -7.26
N GLU A 5 -4.99 39.35 -5.98
CA GLU A 5 -4.31 38.23 -5.33
C GLU A 5 -5.28 37.04 -5.37
N PRO A 6 -4.93 35.90 -5.96
CA PRO A 6 -5.79 34.73 -5.92
C PRO A 6 -5.89 34.30 -4.46
N SER A 7 -7.01 34.66 -3.82
CA SER A 7 -7.40 34.20 -2.49
C SER A 7 -7.63 32.68 -2.55
N TYR A 8 -6.57 31.90 -2.40
CA TYR A 8 -6.63 30.45 -2.28
C TYR A 8 -7.34 30.08 -0.97
N ARG A 9 -8.67 29.94 -1.04
CA ARG A 9 -9.51 29.58 0.11
C ARG A 9 -9.43 28.08 0.43
N LYS A 10 -9.03 27.26 -0.54
CA LYS A 10 -8.92 25.81 -0.42
C LYS A 10 -7.84 25.29 -1.36
N GLU A 11 -6.94 24.47 -0.84
CA GLU A 11 -5.93 23.75 -1.60
C GLU A 11 -6.28 22.26 -1.56
N PHE A 12 -6.07 21.58 -2.69
CA PHE A 12 -6.22 20.15 -2.80
C PHE A 12 -4.95 19.58 -3.40
N THR A 13 -4.33 18.64 -2.69
CA THR A 13 -3.09 17.99 -3.08
C THR A 13 -3.34 16.50 -3.21
N TYR A 14 -2.84 15.92 -4.28
CA TYR A 14 -2.81 14.48 -4.49
C TYR A 14 -1.37 14.06 -4.78
N GLY A 15 -1.00 12.88 -4.32
CA GLY A 15 0.34 12.34 -4.45
C GLY A 15 0.28 10.85 -4.74
N ILE A 16 1.19 10.39 -5.57
CA ILE A 16 1.39 8.97 -5.85
C ILE A 16 2.83 8.67 -5.45
N ASN A 17 3.01 7.63 -4.65
CA ASN A 17 4.31 7.13 -4.25
C ASN A 17 4.64 5.89 -5.08
N PHE A 18 5.86 5.83 -5.62
CA PHE A 18 6.36 4.68 -6.35
C PHE A 18 7.41 3.97 -5.50
N ASN A 19 7.30 2.66 -5.33
CA ASN A 19 8.24 1.89 -4.53
C ASN A 19 9.11 1.01 -5.43
N THR A 20 10.43 1.21 -5.34
CA THR A 20 11.44 0.52 -6.17
C THR A 20 11.44 -1.00 -6.00
N ARG A 21 10.91 -1.51 -4.88
CA ARG A 21 10.89 -2.95 -4.58
C ARG A 21 9.65 -3.69 -5.10
N GLY A 22 8.69 -2.99 -5.73
CA GLY A 22 7.32 -3.50 -5.82
C GLY A 22 6.59 -3.41 -7.16
N GLY A 23 7.10 -2.69 -8.15
CA GLY A 23 6.39 -2.44 -9.40
C GLY A 23 5.33 -1.35 -9.26
N LEU A 24 5.53 -0.27 -10.02
CA LEU A 24 4.68 0.93 -10.11
C LEU A 24 4.31 1.58 -8.76
N ILE A 25 3.12 1.37 -8.19
CA ILE A 25 2.57 2.27 -7.16
C ILE A 25 2.74 1.67 -5.76
N GLY A 26 3.55 2.32 -4.92
CA GLY A 26 3.74 2.00 -3.50
C GLY A 26 2.72 2.67 -2.57
N GLY A 27 1.98 3.66 -3.07
CA GLY A 27 0.85 4.25 -2.35
C GLY A 27 0.27 5.49 -3.00
N VAL A 28 -0.82 5.97 -2.45
CA VAL A 28 -1.52 7.20 -2.86
C VAL A 28 -1.84 8.03 -1.64
N ALA A 29 -1.79 9.34 -1.78
CA ALA A 29 -2.13 10.29 -0.75
C ALA A 29 -3.02 11.38 -1.31
N VAL A 30 -4.03 11.77 -0.57
CA VAL A 30 -4.84 12.96 -0.84
C VAL A 30 -4.86 13.83 0.40
N ARG A 31 -4.77 15.14 0.23
CA ARG A 31 -4.81 16.13 1.29
C ARG A 31 -5.64 17.32 0.83
N SER A 32 -6.53 17.78 1.67
CA SER A 32 -7.22 19.05 1.47
C SER A 32 -6.90 20.00 2.61
N THR A 33 -6.39 21.17 2.23
CA THR A 33 -6.04 22.25 3.14
C THR A 33 -7.04 23.38 2.96
N ARG A 34 -7.52 23.94 4.07
CA ARG A 34 -8.41 25.10 4.11
C ARG A 34 -7.73 26.20 4.90
N VAL A 35 -7.59 27.36 4.28
CA VAL A 35 -7.06 28.55 4.95
C VAL A 35 -8.10 29.04 5.96
N LEU A 36 -7.68 29.22 7.21
CA LEU A 36 -8.50 29.79 8.27
C LEU A 36 -8.23 31.29 8.35
N ASP A 37 -6.96 31.64 8.50
CA ASP A 37 -6.44 33.00 8.57
C ASP A 37 -5.24 33.14 7.64
N GLU A 38 -4.75 34.37 7.51
CA GLU A 38 -3.57 34.70 6.73
C GLU A 38 -2.28 33.95 7.14
N LYS A 39 -2.22 33.47 8.40
CA LYS A 39 -1.09 32.73 8.97
C LYS A 39 -1.38 31.25 9.23
N TRP A 40 -2.65 30.85 9.27
CA TRP A 40 -3.07 29.52 9.74
C TRP A 40 -3.97 28.82 8.74
N SER A 41 -3.64 27.56 8.47
CA SER A 41 -4.45 26.68 7.63
C SER A 41 -4.68 25.36 8.35
N ARG A 42 -5.84 24.76 8.14
CA ARG A 42 -6.22 23.44 8.65
C ARG A 42 -6.19 22.44 7.50
N PHE A 43 -5.65 21.25 7.70
CA PHE A 43 -5.67 20.20 6.68
C PHE A 43 -6.21 18.89 7.22
N TRP A 44 -6.80 18.12 6.31
CA TRP A 44 -7.06 16.70 6.50
C TRP A 44 -6.53 15.96 5.29
N GLY A 45 -6.14 14.71 5.48
CA GLY A 45 -5.67 13.88 4.39
C GLY A 45 -5.85 12.41 4.69
N VAL A 46 -5.76 11.61 3.64
CA VAL A 46 -5.78 10.16 3.73
C VAL A 46 -4.67 9.64 2.85
N GLU A 47 -3.87 8.75 3.40
CA GLU A 47 -2.79 8.08 2.68
C GLU A 47 -3.00 6.56 2.76
N GLY A 48 -2.94 5.89 1.62
CA GLY A 48 -2.95 4.43 1.53
C GLY A 48 -1.63 3.96 0.94
N VAL A 49 -0.89 3.12 1.67
CA VAL A 49 0.39 2.57 1.22
C VAL A 49 0.41 1.05 1.32
N GLU A 50 1.01 0.40 0.33
CA GLU A 50 1.37 -1.02 0.43
C GLU A 50 2.79 -1.11 1.03
N VAL A 51 2.92 -1.78 2.17
CA VAL A 51 4.20 -1.97 2.84
C VAL A 51 4.75 -3.34 2.43
N LYS A 52 5.91 -3.33 1.77
CA LYS A 52 6.64 -4.53 1.36
C LYS A 52 7.88 -4.73 2.23
N HIS A 53 8.14 -5.96 2.64
CA HIS A 53 9.35 -6.32 3.36
C HIS A 53 10.54 -6.47 2.38
N PRO A 54 11.77 -6.04 2.73
CA PRO A 54 12.93 -6.12 1.83
C PRO A 54 13.31 -7.54 1.37
N LYS A 55 12.85 -8.57 2.10
CA LYS A 55 13.07 -9.99 1.77
C LYS A 55 11.99 -10.56 0.83
N GLU A 56 10.98 -9.78 0.44
CA GLU A 56 9.98 -10.22 -0.54
C GLU A 56 10.60 -10.24 -1.94
N GLN A 57 11.03 -11.42 -2.38
CA GLN A 57 11.57 -11.62 -3.72
C GLN A 57 10.57 -12.42 -4.56
N ARG A 58 10.25 -11.89 -5.74
CA ARG A 58 9.42 -12.62 -6.70
C ARG A 58 10.26 -13.67 -7.39
N VAL A 59 9.83 -14.92 -7.28
CA VAL A 59 10.45 -16.10 -7.89
C VAL A 59 9.55 -16.59 -9.01
N LEU A 60 10.17 -16.98 -10.11
CA LEU A 60 9.53 -17.69 -11.21
C LEU A 60 9.60 -19.18 -10.90
N ASN A 61 8.45 -19.84 -10.87
CA ASN A 61 8.43 -21.29 -10.73
C ASN A 61 8.81 -21.92 -12.07
N GLN A 62 9.92 -22.67 -12.08
CA GLN A 62 10.45 -23.28 -13.30
C GLN A 62 9.57 -24.43 -13.82
N ASN A 63 8.75 -25.04 -12.96
CA ASN A 63 7.91 -26.18 -13.32
C ASN A 63 6.55 -25.76 -13.88
N SER A 64 5.92 -24.74 -13.28
CA SER A 64 4.58 -24.26 -13.69
C SER A 64 4.62 -23.03 -14.61
N GLY A 65 5.73 -22.30 -14.65
CA GLY A 65 5.85 -21.01 -15.34
C GLY A 65 5.17 -19.83 -14.61
N GLY A 66 4.53 -20.07 -13.45
CA GLY A 66 3.90 -19.03 -12.65
C GLY A 66 4.90 -18.19 -11.85
N SER A 67 4.43 -17.09 -11.25
CA SER A 67 5.28 -16.19 -10.45
C SER A 67 4.67 -15.92 -9.08
N PHE A 68 5.46 -16.15 -8.03
CA PHE A 68 5.02 -15.97 -6.65
C PHE A 68 6.10 -15.28 -5.81
N VAL A 69 5.73 -14.78 -4.64
CA VAL A 69 6.67 -14.13 -3.71
C VAL A 69 7.07 -15.14 -2.64
N PHE A 70 8.34 -15.52 -2.64
CA PHE A 70 8.85 -16.48 -1.66
C PHE A 70 8.87 -15.88 -0.25
N GLY A 71 8.47 -16.67 0.75
CA GLY A 71 8.48 -16.26 2.15
C GLY A 71 7.39 -15.28 2.60
N LYS A 72 6.44 -14.89 1.74
CA LYS A 72 5.42 -13.87 2.07
C LYS A 72 4.11 -14.49 2.54
N SER A 73 3.77 -14.46 3.82
CA SER A 73 2.46 -15.01 4.27
C SER A 73 1.29 -14.03 4.20
N ASN A 74 1.56 -12.71 4.20
CA ASN A 74 0.52 -11.68 4.23
C ASN A 74 0.94 -10.44 3.41
N TYR A 75 -0.01 -9.78 2.77
CA TYR A 75 0.09 -8.39 2.34
C TYR A 75 -0.19 -7.45 3.50
N LEU A 76 0.55 -6.34 3.57
CA LEU A 76 0.30 -5.28 4.54
C LEU A 76 -0.09 -4.00 3.80
N PHE A 77 -1.33 -3.60 3.94
CA PHE A 77 -1.83 -2.29 3.50
C PHE A 77 -1.97 -1.38 4.70
N VAL A 78 -1.53 -0.14 4.62
CA VAL A 78 -1.67 0.82 5.73
C VAL A 78 -2.46 2.01 5.24
N LEU A 79 -3.60 2.26 5.91
CA LEU A 79 -4.42 3.44 5.72
C LEU A 79 -4.14 4.44 6.85
N ARG A 80 -3.76 5.66 6.50
CA ARG A 80 -3.38 6.74 7.43
C ARG A 80 -4.25 7.97 7.17
N PRO A 81 -5.45 8.05 7.74
CA PRO A 81 -6.12 9.33 7.85
C PRO A 81 -5.30 10.24 8.78
N SER A 82 -5.10 11.48 8.37
CA SER A 82 -4.33 12.48 9.10
C SER A 82 -5.11 13.78 9.18
N TYR A 83 -4.94 14.47 10.29
CA TYR A 83 -5.56 15.76 10.52
C TYR A 83 -4.56 16.68 11.23
N GLY A 84 -4.51 17.94 10.81
CA GLY A 84 -3.47 18.84 11.29
C GLY A 84 -3.66 20.31 10.91
N MET A 85 -2.64 21.08 11.25
CA MET A 85 -2.57 22.51 11.01
C MET A 85 -1.24 22.88 10.37
N GLN A 86 -1.27 23.94 9.57
CA GLN A 86 -0.12 24.53 8.93
C GLN A 86 -0.03 26.01 9.33
N ARG A 87 1.16 26.45 9.68
CA ARG A 87 1.47 27.85 10.02
C ARG A 87 2.47 28.42 9.03
N VAL A 88 2.13 29.56 8.44
CA VAL A 88 3.07 30.31 7.59
C VAL A 88 4.09 31.00 8.49
N ILE A 89 5.37 30.63 8.35
CA ILE A 89 6.48 31.24 9.11
C ILE A 89 7.02 32.44 8.33
N PHE A 90 7.28 32.24 7.03
CA PHE A 90 7.76 33.29 6.13
C PHE A 90 6.84 33.39 4.92
N ARG A 91 6.34 34.60 4.68
CA ARG A 91 5.47 34.91 3.55
C ARG A 91 6.32 35.32 2.35
N LYS A 92 5.87 34.95 1.16
CA LYS A 92 6.50 35.36 -0.10
C LYS A 92 6.46 36.89 -0.22
N ALA A 93 7.61 37.53 -0.41
CA ALA A 93 7.70 38.94 -0.80
C ALA A 93 7.30 39.12 -2.28
N PRO A 94 6.77 40.30 -2.68
CA PRO A 94 6.15 40.52 -4.00
C PRO A 94 7.03 40.18 -5.21
N GLU A 95 8.35 40.30 -5.09
CA GLU A 95 9.23 40.26 -6.27
C GLU A 95 10.05 38.96 -6.44
N SER A 96 10.27 38.13 -5.40
CA SER A 96 10.97 36.81 -5.51
C SER A 96 11.05 36.01 -4.19
N GLY A 97 10.01 36.02 -3.34
CA GLY A 97 10.06 35.28 -2.07
C GLY A 97 9.75 33.78 -2.16
N VAL A 98 10.43 32.97 -1.35
CA VAL A 98 10.02 31.58 -1.01
C VAL A 98 9.09 31.64 0.21
N GLN A 99 7.98 30.91 0.17
CA GLN A 99 7.10 30.74 1.33
C GLN A 99 7.54 29.53 2.15
N VAL A 100 7.71 29.71 3.47
CA VAL A 100 8.06 28.62 4.39
C VAL A 100 6.90 28.39 5.34
N ASN A 101 6.43 27.14 5.37
CA ASN A 101 5.30 26.72 6.19
C ASN A 101 5.75 25.60 7.14
N ALA A 102 5.44 25.74 8.43
CA ALA A 102 5.50 24.62 9.37
C ALA A 102 4.17 23.87 9.33
N LEU A 103 4.24 22.55 9.37
CA LEU A 103 3.08 21.67 9.40
C LEU A 103 3.17 20.73 10.59
N VAL A 104 2.03 20.52 11.25
CA VAL A 104 1.90 19.56 12.34
C VAL A 104 0.59 18.81 12.16
N GLY A 105 0.64 17.50 12.28
CA GLY A 105 -0.55 16.67 12.15
C GLY A 105 -0.40 15.34 12.87
N ALA A 106 -1.53 14.76 13.21
CA ALA A 106 -1.58 13.43 13.81
C ALA A 106 -2.75 12.66 13.21
N GLY A 107 -2.67 11.34 13.31
CA GLY A 107 -3.70 10.46 12.81
C GLY A 107 -3.52 9.02 13.24
N PRO A 108 -4.59 8.21 13.24
CA PRO A 108 -4.46 6.78 13.41
C PRO A 108 -3.82 6.17 12.16
N SER A 109 -3.11 5.06 12.35
CA SER A 109 -2.64 4.18 11.28
C SER A 109 -3.39 2.86 11.38
N ILE A 110 -4.05 2.46 10.30
CA ILE A 110 -4.78 1.19 10.23
C ILE A 110 -4.03 0.28 9.27
N GLY A 111 -3.33 -0.71 9.81
CA GLY A 111 -2.66 -1.77 9.06
C GLY A 111 -3.62 -2.93 8.80
N LEU A 112 -3.93 -3.20 7.54
CA LEU A 112 -4.70 -4.33 7.08
C LEU A 112 -3.74 -5.43 6.63
N LEU A 113 -3.72 -6.54 7.37
CA LEU A 113 -2.97 -7.75 7.05
C LEU A 113 -3.89 -8.70 6.27
N MET A 114 -3.71 -8.74 4.95
CA MET A 114 -4.48 -9.64 4.09
C MET A 114 -3.65 -10.89 3.78
N PRO A 115 -4.17 -12.11 3.99
CA PRO A 115 -3.41 -13.33 3.73
C PRO A 115 -3.03 -13.47 2.26
N TYR A 116 -1.80 -13.92 2.00
CA TYR A 116 -1.30 -14.19 0.64
C TYR A 116 -1.68 -15.61 0.25
N TYR A 117 -2.50 -15.73 -0.80
CA TYR A 117 -2.92 -17.03 -1.32
C TYR A 117 -2.12 -17.41 -2.56
N ILE A 118 -1.86 -18.71 -2.69
CA ILE A 118 -1.17 -19.33 -3.83
C ILE A 118 -1.99 -20.55 -4.27
N TYR A 119 -1.94 -20.85 -5.56
CA TYR A 119 -2.49 -22.09 -6.11
C TYR A 119 -1.50 -23.23 -5.94
N TYR A 120 -1.94 -24.28 -5.26
CA TYR A 120 -1.22 -25.54 -5.13
C TYR A 120 -1.83 -26.60 -6.03
N ASP A 121 -0.97 -27.39 -6.67
CA ASP A 121 -1.35 -28.58 -7.43
C ASP A 121 -1.15 -29.84 -6.57
N TYR A 122 -2.27 -30.47 -6.21
CA TYR A 122 -2.31 -31.76 -5.53
C TYR A 122 -2.71 -32.91 -6.46
N THR A 123 -2.72 -32.69 -7.77
CA THR A 123 -3.12 -33.68 -8.78
C THR A 123 -2.31 -34.97 -8.60
N VAL A 124 -3.01 -36.05 -8.27
CA VAL A 124 -2.42 -37.38 -8.17
C VAL A 124 -2.36 -37.99 -9.56
N ARG A 125 -1.14 -38.08 -10.12
CA ARG A 125 -0.91 -38.75 -11.40
C ARG A 125 -0.59 -40.22 -11.13
N GLU A 126 -1.57 -41.08 -11.33
CA GLU A 126 -1.36 -42.52 -11.22
C GLU A 126 -0.54 -43.01 -12.43
N ASN A 127 0.55 -43.75 -12.20
CA ASN A 127 1.41 -44.30 -13.25
C ASN A 127 0.79 -45.53 -13.92
N ARG A 128 -0.49 -45.45 -14.30
CA ARG A 128 -1.23 -46.51 -14.99
C ARG A 128 -1.73 -45.98 -16.33
N PRO A 129 -1.45 -46.67 -17.45
CA PRO A 129 -1.97 -46.28 -18.75
C PRO A 129 -3.50 -46.20 -18.72
N GLY A 130 -4.06 -45.03 -19.05
CA GLY A 130 -5.52 -44.81 -19.11
C GLY A 130 -6.22 -44.48 -17.78
N ALA A 131 -5.48 -44.27 -16.68
CA ALA A 131 -6.09 -43.78 -15.45
C ALA A 131 -6.62 -42.34 -15.63
N PRO A 132 -7.82 -42.03 -15.14
CA PRO A 132 -8.34 -40.66 -15.16
C PRO A 132 -7.46 -39.77 -14.28
N VAL A 133 -6.98 -38.65 -14.83
CA VAL A 133 -6.29 -37.62 -14.06
C VAL A 133 -7.35 -36.78 -13.35
N GLN A 134 -7.36 -36.82 -12.03
CA GLN A 134 -8.21 -35.93 -11.23
C GLN A 134 -7.40 -34.69 -10.85
N GLU A 135 -7.63 -33.60 -11.58
CA GLU A 135 -7.01 -32.32 -11.27
C GLU A 135 -7.53 -31.78 -9.94
N ASP A 136 -6.60 -31.49 -9.01
CA ASP A 136 -6.91 -30.94 -7.69
C ASP A 136 -6.06 -29.68 -7.46
N ILE A 137 -6.58 -28.55 -7.91
CA ILE A 137 -5.96 -27.24 -7.75
C ILE A 137 -6.68 -26.48 -6.63
N ARG A 138 -5.95 -26.15 -5.57
CA ARG A 138 -6.50 -25.48 -4.38
C ARG A 138 -5.81 -24.16 -4.13
N SER A 139 -6.58 -23.15 -3.75
CA SER A 139 -6.04 -21.88 -3.27
C SER A 139 -5.93 -21.90 -1.76
N GLU A 140 -4.71 -21.82 -1.24
CA GLU A 140 -4.45 -21.85 0.20
C GLU A 140 -3.52 -20.69 0.60
N GLN A 141 -3.57 -20.30 1.88
CA GLN A 141 -2.66 -19.29 2.41
C GLN A 141 -1.22 -19.83 2.39
N TYR A 142 -0.30 -19.02 1.87
CA TYR A 142 1.11 -19.38 1.80
C TYR A 142 1.76 -19.39 3.18
N ASP A 143 2.25 -20.56 3.57
CA ASP A 143 3.07 -20.77 4.75
C ASP A 143 4.46 -21.27 4.33
N PRO A 144 5.52 -20.46 4.50
CA PRO A 144 6.87 -20.86 4.10
C PRO A 144 7.48 -21.97 4.97
N VAL A 145 6.95 -22.22 6.17
CA VAL A 145 7.47 -23.21 7.12
C VAL A 145 6.89 -24.59 6.85
N ILE A 146 5.61 -24.66 6.48
CA ILE A 146 4.90 -25.94 6.26
C ILE A 146 4.93 -26.31 4.77
N ASN A 147 4.80 -25.33 3.87
CA ASN A 147 4.67 -25.53 2.43
C ASN A 147 5.94 -25.07 1.67
N SER A 148 7.12 -25.44 2.17
CA SER A 148 8.41 -25.12 1.54
C SER A 148 8.66 -25.88 0.22
N ALA A 149 7.78 -26.81 -0.15
CA ALA A 149 7.86 -27.58 -1.39
C ALA A 149 7.43 -26.72 -2.60
N ASP A 150 8.38 -25.97 -3.14
CA ASP A 150 8.26 -25.16 -4.38
C ASP A 150 7.67 -25.96 -5.56
N SER A 151 7.86 -27.28 -5.57
CA SER A 151 7.42 -28.15 -6.67
C SER A 151 5.90 -28.25 -6.85
N ARG A 152 5.08 -27.92 -5.83
CA ARG A 152 3.61 -27.96 -5.93
C ARG A 152 2.98 -26.61 -6.19
N ILE A 153 3.76 -25.53 -6.14
CA ILE A 153 3.28 -24.18 -6.33
C ILE A 153 3.07 -23.94 -7.82
N LEU A 154 1.85 -23.55 -8.21
CA LEU A 154 1.56 -23.17 -9.59
C LEU A 154 1.79 -21.68 -9.80
N ASP A 155 0.96 -20.84 -9.20
CA ASP A 155 1.02 -19.39 -9.36
C ASP A 155 0.40 -18.67 -8.16
N ARG A 156 0.62 -17.36 -8.06
CA ARG A 156 -0.05 -16.53 -7.06
C ARG A 156 -1.55 -16.43 -7.33
N ALA A 157 -2.35 -16.42 -6.26
CA ALA A 157 -3.76 -16.08 -6.36
C ALA A 157 -3.97 -14.57 -6.57
N PRO A 158 -5.16 -14.13 -7.02
CA PRO A 158 -5.52 -12.72 -7.07
C PRO A 158 -5.34 -12.02 -5.72
N ILE A 159 -4.93 -10.75 -5.74
CA ILE A 159 -4.54 -10.00 -4.53
C ILE A 159 -5.64 -9.91 -3.48
N PHE A 160 -6.92 -10.00 -3.86
CA PHE A 160 -8.08 -9.91 -2.96
C PHE A 160 -8.70 -11.25 -2.56
N SER A 161 -8.10 -12.37 -2.95
CA SER A 161 -8.59 -13.72 -2.60
C SER A 161 -8.70 -13.93 -1.07
N GLY A 162 -7.82 -13.30 -0.30
CA GLY A 162 -7.79 -13.34 1.16
C GLY A 162 -8.60 -12.23 1.86
N ALA A 163 -9.36 -11.41 1.14
CA ALA A 163 -9.97 -10.19 1.72
C ALA A 163 -10.91 -10.48 2.90
N ASN A 164 -11.61 -11.61 2.89
CA ASN A 164 -12.50 -12.06 3.97
C ASN A 164 -11.79 -12.42 5.28
N GLN A 165 -10.48 -12.74 5.23
CA GLN A 165 -9.66 -13.14 6.37
C GLN A 165 -8.68 -12.05 6.79
N THR A 166 -8.91 -10.82 6.34
CA THR A 166 -8.04 -9.68 6.62
C THR A 166 -8.07 -9.33 8.11
N LYS A 167 -6.89 -9.26 8.74
CA LYS A 167 -6.73 -8.83 10.13
C LYS A 167 -6.36 -7.35 10.20
N ALA A 168 -7.17 -6.56 10.89
CA ALA A 168 -6.84 -5.15 11.15
C ALA A 168 -5.91 -5.01 12.37
N ARG A 169 -4.91 -4.14 12.24
CA ARG A 169 -3.98 -3.70 13.30
C ARG A 169 -4.07 -2.18 13.37
N ILE A 170 -4.16 -1.63 14.57
CA ILE A 170 -4.30 -0.18 14.79
C ILE A 170 -3.02 0.33 15.42
N GLY A 171 -2.53 1.48 14.94
CA GLY A 171 -1.41 2.23 15.47
C GLY A 171 -1.67 3.74 15.36
N GLY A 172 -0.66 4.55 15.67
CA GLY A 172 -0.71 6.01 15.59
C GLY A 172 0.45 6.57 14.80
N THR A 173 0.24 7.71 14.15
CA THR A 173 1.26 8.47 13.43
C THR A 173 1.16 9.95 13.80
N CYS A 174 2.30 10.57 14.04
CA CYS A 174 2.45 12.00 14.23
C CYS A 174 3.46 12.50 13.20
N ALA A 175 3.10 13.54 12.47
CA ALA A 175 3.97 14.25 11.55
C ALA A 175 4.26 15.64 12.16
N GLY A 176 5.53 15.88 12.48
CA GLY A 176 6.03 17.17 12.94
C GLY A 176 6.76 17.93 11.82
N PRO A 177 7.05 19.22 12.05
CA PRO A 177 7.80 20.07 11.13
C PRO A 177 9.26 19.63 10.96
#